data_AF-A0A671FEV8-F1
#
_entry.id   AF-A0A671FEV8-F1
#
_cell.length_a   1.000
_cell.length_b   1.000
_cell.length_c   1.000
_cell.angle_alpha   90.00
_cell.angle_beta   90.00
_cell.angle_gamma   90.00
#
_symmetry.space_group_name_H-M   'P 1'
#
loop_
_entity.id
_entity.type
_entity.pdbx_description
1 polymer ?
#
loop_
_entity_poly.entity_id
_entity_poly.type
_entity_poly.pdbx_seq_one_letter_code
_entity_poly.pdbx_strand_id
1 'polypeptide(L)'
;LSYFGSPHWGRVYLGSFSSNPNPDLRFSFTDAPSLCYNFTITPNGQPWCEVQGQVDEKIFLFHECGSKKVVPMSLLREDVNATKVWNEQIDTLCHVGDLLKQQLPDIKLEKYTDIPLTLQARMTCECKANGRTSASWEFSFNGQRYLLFDSKTRKYTVGHPGGKQIKENWEHDKELMAHFTKISLGDCQEWLPALVHWEKQVDTTGKREGRDEVVVVLR
;
A
#
# COMPACT_ATOMS: atom_id res chain seq x y z
N LEU A 1 24.65 -23.82 -68.23
CA LEU A 1 23.29 -24.41 -68.20
C LEU A 1 22.81 -24.36 -66.74
N SER A 2 21.69 -23.65 -66.54
CA SER A 2 20.71 -23.59 -65.43
C SER A 2 20.92 -24.49 -64.19
N TYR A 3 20.87 -23.94 -62.96
CA TYR A 3 19.70 -23.83 -62.03
C TYR A 3 19.10 -25.19 -61.60
N PHE A 4 18.72 -25.54 -60.36
CA PHE A 4 18.67 -24.91 -59.02
C PHE A 4 18.26 -26.00 -57.99
N GLY A 5 18.47 -25.78 -56.68
CA GLY A 5 17.55 -26.29 -55.64
C GLY A 5 18.16 -26.87 -54.36
N SER A 6 18.15 -26.08 -53.27
CA SER A 6 18.15 -26.54 -51.85
C SER A 6 16.72 -26.89 -51.38
N PRO A 7 16.53 -27.54 -50.22
CA PRO A 7 16.27 -26.78 -48.98
C PRO A 7 16.88 -27.36 -47.68
N HIS A 8 16.87 -26.49 -46.66
CA HIS A 8 17.37 -26.55 -45.28
C HIS A 8 16.90 -27.73 -44.39
N TRP A 9 17.63 -28.01 -43.29
CA TRP A 9 17.26 -27.72 -41.87
C TRP A 9 18.27 -28.28 -40.84
N GLY A 10 18.65 -27.42 -39.88
CA GLY A 10 19.01 -27.70 -38.46
C GLY A 10 20.05 -28.76 -38.08
N ARG A 11 21.26 -28.34 -37.68
CA ARG A 11 22.19 -29.15 -36.87
C ARG A 11 22.07 -28.81 -35.38
N VAL A 12 21.83 -29.85 -34.59
CA VAL A 12 22.09 -29.93 -33.15
C VAL A 12 23.60 -30.07 -32.94
N TYR A 13 24.18 -29.35 -31.98
CA TYR A 13 25.44 -29.73 -31.35
C TYR A 13 25.43 -29.45 -29.85
N LEU A 14 25.67 -30.52 -29.08
CA LEU A 14 26.10 -30.52 -27.68
C LEU A 14 27.58 -30.13 -27.59
N GLY A 15 27.94 -29.45 -26.50
CA GLY A 15 29.31 -29.25 -26.00
C GLY A 15 29.43 -27.86 -25.34
N SER A 16 29.96 -27.65 -24.14
CA SER A 16 30.82 -28.48 -23.29
C SER A 16 30.73 -27.98 -21.84
N PHE A 17 30.87 -28.87 -20.86
CA PHE A 17 30.97 -28.50 -19.45
C PHE A 17 32.26 -27.70 -19.17
N SER A 18 32.12 -26.53 -18.54
CA SER A 18 33.19 -25.86 -17.81
C SER A 18 32.68 -25.60 -16.40
N SER A 19 33.21 -26.36 -15.45
CA SER A 19 32.98 -26.24 -14.02
C SER A 19 33.98 -25.27 -13.43
N ASN A 20 33.51 -24.09 -13.00
CA ASN A 20 34.15 -23.31 -11.94
C ASN A 20 33.09 -22.60 -11.08
N PRO A 21 33.11 -22.76 -9.75
CA PRO A 21 32.16 -22.14 -8.85
C PRO A 21 32.67 -20.74 -8.46
N ASN A 22 31.89 -19.69 -8.72
CA ASN A 22 32.14 -18.39 -8.11
C ASN A 22 31.02 -18.12 -7.08
N PRO A 23 31.29 -18.19 -5.77
CA PRO A 23 30.26 -18.14 -4.74
C PRO A 23 30.09 -16.71 -4.22
N ASP A 24 29.79 -15.72 -5.07
CA ASP A 24 29.63 -14.34 -4.56
C ASP A 24 28.74 -13.43 -5.43
N LEU A 25 27.66 -13.98 -5.95
CA LEU A 25 26.58 -13.17 -6.52
C LEU A 25 25.23 -13.57 -5.91
N ARG A 26 25.13 -13.44 -4.58
CA ARG A 26 23.84 -13.10 -3.97
C ARG A 26 23.61 -11.62 -4.19
N PHE A 27 23.16 -11.25 -5.39
CA PHE A 27 22.34 -10.05 -5.52
C PHE A 27 21.01 -10.36 -4.83
N SER A 28 20.95 -10.19 -3.51
CA SER A 28 19.67 -9.82 -2.92
C SER A 28 19.40 -8.41 -3.43
N PHE A 29 18.51 -8.26 -4.41
CA PHE A 29 17.67 -7.08 -4.40
C PHE A 29 17.00 -7.12 -3.03
N THR A 30 17.53 -6.38 -2.06
CA THR A 30 16.75 -6.04 -0.89
C THR A 30 15.60 -5.23 -1.46
N ASP A 31 14.43 -5.85 -1.58
CA ASP A 31 13.21 -5.14 -1.92
C ASP A 31 13.12 -3.93 -0.98
N ALA A 32 12.88 -2.76 -1.56
CA ALA A 32 12.78 -1.54 -0.78
C ALA A 32 11.59 -1.71 0.17
N PRO A 33 11.73 -1.40 1.49
CA PRO A 33 10.64 -1.54 2.41
C PRO A 33 9.43 -0.73 1.92
N SER A 34 8.24 -1.31 2.10
CA SER A 34 6.99 -0.75 1.63
C SER A 34 6.03 -0.56 2.80
N LEU A 35 5.45 0.64 2.89
CA LEU A 35 4.37 0.95 3.81
C LEU A 35 3.08 1.07 3.01
N CYS A 36 2.07 0.29 3.39
CA CYS A 36 0.76 0.31 2.77
C CYS A 36 -0.33 0.66 3.78
N TYR A 37 -1.31 1.46 3.34
CA TYR A 37 -2.55 1.66 4.07
C TYR A 37 -3.74 1.37 3.17
N ASN A 38 -4.62 0.50 3.64
CA ASN A 38 -5.91 0.24 3.02
C ASN A 38 -7.00 0.95 3.81
N PHE A 39 -7.81 1.72 3.11
CA PHE A 39 -8.99 2.40 3.62
C PHE A 39 -10.23 1.74 3.03
N THR A 40 -11.21 1.44 3.86
CA THR A 40 -12.56 1.09 3.43
C THR A 40 -13.51 2.16 3.96
N ILE A 41 -14.17 2.89 3.06
CA ILE A 41 -15.07 4.00 3.41
C ILE A 41 -16.48 3.68 2.94
N THR A 42 -17.40 3.63 3.89
CA THR A 42 -18.82 3.39 3.69
C THR A 42 -19.59 4.54 4.34
N PRO A 43 -20.04 5.58 3.60
CA PRO A 43 -20.61 6.81 4.15
C PRO A 43 -21.71 6.62 5.19
N ASN A 44 -22.59 5.65 4.93
CA ASN A 44 -23.76 5.31 5.74
C ASN A 44 -23.55 4.05 6.60
N GLY A 45 -22.32 3.50 6.61
CA GLY A 45 -21.96 2.31 7.36
C GLY A 45 -21.56 2.61 8.80
N GLN A 46 -21.49 1.57 9.61
CA GLN A 46 -20.93 1.62 10.96
C GLN A 46 -20.02 0.39 11.17
N PRO A 47 -18.68 0.57 11.26
CA PRO A 47 -17.96 1.85 11.15
C PRO A 47 -18.07 2.48 9.76
N TRP A 48 -17.86 3.79 9.66
CA TRP A 48 -17.90 4.50 8.36
C TRP A 48 -16.55 4.46 7.63
N CYS A 49 -15.46 4.20 8.37
CA CYS A 49 -14.10 4.12 7.86
C CYS A 49 -13.29 3.10 8.66
N GLU A 50 -12.63 2.22 7.95
CA GLU A 50 -11.67 1.25 8.47
C GLU A 50 -10.33 1.49 7.81
N VAL A 51 -9.26 1.51 8.60
CA VAL A 51 -7.89 1.67 8.14
C VAL A 51 -7.06 0.49 8.58
N GLN A 52 -6.38 -0.14 7.63
CA GLN A 52 -5.42 -1.20 7.89
C GLN A 52 -4.04 -0.78 7.42
N GLY A 53 -3.04 -0.85 8.30
CA GLY A 53 -1.64 -0.55 7.98
C GLY A 53 -0.80 -1.81 7.85
N GLN A 54 0.09 -1.85 6.85
CA GLN A 54 0.99 -2.96 6.56
C GLN A 54 2.43 -2.47 6.28
N VAL A 55 3.42 -3.21 6.75
CA VAL A 55 4.83 -3.08 6.35
C VAL A 55 5.25 -4.38 5.69
N ASP A 56 5.74 -4.34 4.46
CA ASP A 56 6.14 -5.54 3.70
C ASP A 56 5.10 -6.67 3.80
N GLU A 57 3.83 -6.30 3.56
CA GLU A 57 2.63 -7.16 3.60
C GLU A 57 2.21 -7.69 4.98
N LYS A 58 2.96 -7.40 6.04
CA LYS A 58 2.59 -7.73 7.43
C LYS A 58 1.75 -6.62 8.04
N ILE A 59 0.56 -6.99 8.51
CA ILE A 59 -0.38 -6.07 9.16
C ILE A 59 0.15 -5.69 10.55
N PHE A 60 0.19 -4.39 10.85
CA PHE A 60 0.55 -3.87 12.18
C PHE A 60 -0.56 -3.01 12.81
N LEU A 61 -1.46 -2.46 12.00
CA LEU A 61 -2.51 -1.54 12.43
C LEU A 61 -3.87 -1.97 11.87
N PHE A 62 -4.88 -1.96 12.74
CA PHE A 62 -6.28 -1.89 12.34
C PHE A 62 -6.99 -0.83 13.20
N HIS A 63 -7.70 0.09 12.56
CA HIS A 63 -8.43 1.13 13.28
C HIS A 63 -9.73 1.49 12.56
N GLU A 64 -10.79 1.68 13.34
CA GLU A 64 -12.07 2.20 12.88
C GLU A 64 -12.14 3.70 13.17
N CYS A 65 -12.22 4.53 12.14
CA CYS A 65 -12.20 5.98 12.26
C CYS A 65 -13.45 6.46 13.02
N GLY A 66 -13.26 7.35 14.00
CA GLY A 66 -14.32 7.80 14.90
C GLY A 66 -14.62 6.83 16.05
N SER A 67 -13.96 5.67 16.10
CA SER A 67 -13.90 4.86 17.32
C SER A 67 -12.81 5.38 18.24
N LYS A 68 -12.96 5.15 19.55
CA LYS A 68 -11.85 5.31 20.50
C LYS A 68 -10.94 4.07 20.57
N LYS A 69 -11.22 3.05 19.76
CA LYS A 69 -10.55 1.75 19.82
C LYS A 69 -9.46 1.71 18.75
N VAL A 70 -8.22 1.84 19.19
CA VAL A 70 -7.06 1.48 18.38
C VAL A 70 -6.76 0.01 18.66
N VAL A 71 -6.67 -0.82 17.62
CA VAL A 71 -6.20 -2.20 17.74
C VAL A 71 -4.81 -2.28 17.11
N PRO A 72 -3.73 -2.04 17.88
CA PRO A 72 -2.38 -2.35 17.44
C PRO A 72 -2.15 -3.85 17.57
N MET A 73 -1.70 -4.49 16.50
CA MET A 73 -1.47 -5.93 16.45
C MET A 73 0.02 -6.23 16.60
N SER A 74 0.56 -6.19 17.83
CA SER A 74 1.33 -7.32 18.41
C SER A 74 2.22 -6.98 19.61
N LEU A 75 2.79 -5.79 19.78
CA LEU A 75 3.74 -5.53 20.90
C LEU A 75 3.81 -4.05 21.35
N LEU A 76 2.78 -3.56 22.05
CA LEU A 76 2.96 -2.33 22.84
C LEU A 76 3.77 -2.65 24.10
N ARG A 77 5.11 -2.58 24.00
CA ARG A 77 5.94 -2.25 25.16
C ARG A 77 5.72 -0.76 25.46
N GLU A 78 5.60 -0.41 26.74
CA GLU A 78 5.22 0.91 27.26
C GLU A 78 6.22 2.02 26.87
N ASP A 79 6.25 2.44 25.61
CA ASP A 79 6.91 3.66 25.17
C ASP A 79 5.86 4.74 24.88
N VAL A 80 5.81 5.73 25.78
CA VAL A 80 4.86 6.85 25.73
C VAL A 80 5.12 7.74 24.50
N ASN A 81 6.36 7.84 24.02
CA ASN A 81 6.69 8.61 22.83
C ASN A 81 6.23 7.89 21.56
N ALA A 82 6.39 6.56 21.50
CA ALA A 82 5.83 5.76 20.41
C ALA A 82 4.31 5.93 20.35
N THR A 83 3.64 5.90 21.50
CA THR A 83 2.17 6.07 21.61
C THR A 83 1.69 7.41 21.02
N LYS A 84 2.44 8.51 21.24
CA LYS A 84 2.08 9.82 20.69
C LYS A 84 2.20 9.87 19.16
N VAL A 85 3.30 9.35 18.60
CA VAL A 85 3.52 9.30 17.15
C VAL A 85 2.47 8.42 16.46
N TRP A 86 2.08 7.30 17.09
CA TRP A 86 0.99 6.46 16.57
C TRP A 86 -0.35 7.20 16.53
N ASN A 87 -0.69 7.96 17.57
CA ASN A 87 -1.92 8.75 17.59
C ASN A 87 -1.91 9.81 16.48
N GLU A 88 -0.80 10.53 16.30
CA GLU A 88 -0.68 11.52 15.22
C GLU A 88 -0.81 10.88 13.82
N GLN A 89 -0.26 9.69 13.64
CA GLN A 89 -0.42 8.91 12.40
C GLN A 89 -1.87 8.50 12.18
N ILE A 90 -2.53 7.94 13.19
CA ILE A 90 -3.94 7.52 13.11
C ILE A 90 -4.84 8.72 12.83
N ASP A 91 -4.63 9.84 13.51
CA ASP A 91 -5.38 11.08 13.29
C ASP A 91 -5.22 11.57 11.85
N THR A 92 -4.00 11.52 11.31
CA THR A 92 -3.71 11.88 9.92
C THR A 92 -4.45 10.95 8.95
N LEU A 93 -4.45 9.63 9.20
CA LEU A 93 -5.15 8.65 8.36
C LEU A 93 -6.67 8.84 8.45
N CYS A 94 -7.23 9.06 9.63
CA CYS A 94 -8.66 9.31 9.82
C CYS A 94 -9.10 10.60 9.14
N HIS A 95 -8.28 11.65 9.19
CA HIS A 95 -8.55 12.90 8.49
C HIS A 95 -8.62 12.71 6.97
N VAL A 96 -7.72 11.91 6.38
CA VAL A 96 -7.85 11.51 4.97
C VAL A 96 -9.12 10.72 4.71
N GLY A 97 -9.49 9.83 5.63
CA GLY A 97 -10.78 9.13 5.59
C GLY A 97 -11.96 10.10 5.49
N ASP A 98 -11.97 11.16 6.30
CA ASP A 98 -13.00 12.21 6.26
C ASP A 98 -13.00 12.97 4.94
N LEU A 99 -11.84 13.40 4.45
CA LEU A 99 -11.72 14.08 3.15
C LEU A 99 -12.26 13.20 2.02
N LEU A 100 -11.90 11.92 2.00
CA LEU A 100 -12.41 10.96 1.03
C LEU A 100 -13.92 10.75 1.18
N LYS A 101 -14.45 10.66 2.41
CA LYS A 101 -15.89 10.55 2.66
C LYS A 101 -16.66 11.75 2.12
N GLN A 102 -16.12 12.97 2.27
CA GLN A 102 -16.74 14.19 1.76
C GLN A 102 -16.86 14.22 0.23
N GLN A 103 -16.00 13.49 -0.49
CA GLN A 103 -16.10 13.38 -1.95
C GLN A 103 -17.24 12.48 -2.42
N LEU A 104 -17.70 11.54 -1.58
CA LEU A 104 -18.60 10.45 -2.01
C LEU A 104 -20.01 10.90 -2.45
N PRO A 105 -20.66 11.91 -1.81
CA PRO A 105 -21.99 12.37 -2.24
C PRO A 105 -22.05 12.88 -3.69
N ASP A 106 -20.96 13.44 -4.20
CA ASP A 106 -20.89 14.03 -5.55
C ASP A 106 -20.55 13.02 -6.65
N ILE A 107 -20.26 11.77 -6.28
CA ILE A 107 -19.86 10.72 -7.22
C ILE A 107 -21.10 10.01 -7.76
N LYS A 108 -21.29 10.10 -9.08
CA LYS A 108 -22.34 9.38 -9.81
C LYS A 108 -21.74 8.20 -10.54
N LEU A 109 -22.01 6.98 -10.07
CA LEU A 109 -21.62 5.75 -10.76
C LEU A 109 -22.80 5.24 -11.62
N GLU A 110 -22.59 5.09 -12.92
CA GLU A 110 -23.63 4.76 -13.91
C GLU A 110 -24.34 3.41 -13.68
N LYS A 111 -23.75 2.48 -12.90
CA LYS A 111 -24.20 1.07 -12.81
C LYS A 111 -24.63 0.60 -11.40
N TYR A 112 -24.57 1.46 -10.38
CA TYR A 112 -24.70 1.02 -8.98
C TYR A 112 -25.80 1.79 -8.23
N THR A 113 -27.02 1.81 -8.75
CA THR A 113 -28.15 2.49 -8.06
C THR A 113 -28.62 1.75 -6.83
N ASP A 114 -28.41 0.42 -6.76
CA ASP A 114 -28.99 -0.44 -5.71
C ASP A 114 -27.95 -0.96 -4.72
N ILE A 115 -26.65 -0.76 -4.98
CA ILE A 115 -25.56 -1.19 -4.10
C ILE A 115 -25.01 0.04 -3.37
N PRO A 116 -24.94 0.03 -2.02
CA PRO A 116 -24.32 1.11 -1.26
C PRO A 116 -22.90 1.39 -1.76
N LEU A 117 -22.62 2.65 -2.08
CA LEU A 117 -21.31 3.07 -2.55
C LEU A 117 -20.26 2.82 -1.47
N THR A 118 -19.29 1.97 -1.77
CA THR A 118 -18.10 1.76 -0.94
C THR A 118 -16.86 2.19 -1.72
N LEU A 119 -16.05 3.05 -1.13
CA LEU A 119 -14.74 3.43 -1.64
C LEU A 119 -13.67 2.62 -0.90
N GLN A 120 -12.84 1.91 -1.66
CA GLN A 120 -11.59 1.37 -1.19
C GLN A 120 -10.45 2.25 -1.69
N ALA A 121 -9.60 2.75 -0.80
CA ALA A 121 -8.37 3.44 -1.17
C ALA A 121 -7.17 2.64 -0.67
N ARG A 122 -6.15 2.46 -1.51
CA ARG A 122 -4.88 1.83 -1.12
C ARG A 122 -3.75 2.79 -1.38
N MET A 123 -3.13 3.28 -0.32
CA MET A 123 -1.87 3.98 -0.39
C MET A 123 -0.72 2.97 -0.30
N THR A 124 0.31 3.18 -1.11
CA THR A 124 1.56 2.43 -1.03
C THR A 124 2.72 3.40 -1.19
N CYS A 125 3.66 3.41 -0.25
CA CYS A 125 4.87 4.21 -0.34
C CYS A 125 6.12 3.38 -0.06
N GLU A 126 7.16 3.67 -0.83
CA GLU A 126 8.46 3.00 -0.77
C GLU A 126 9.54 4.06 -0.53
N CYS A 127 10.43 3.80 0.42
CA CYS A 127 11.63 4.62 0.64
C CYS A 127 12.85 3.89 0.06
N LYS A 128 13.41 4.45 -1.01
CA LYS A 128 14.63 3.92 -1.61
C LYS A 128 15.85 4.25 -0.75
N ALA A 129 16.89 3.43 -0.84
CA ALA A 129 18.13 3.61 -0.08
C ALA A 129 18.82 4.97 -0.30
N ASN A 130 18.52 5.66 -1.41
CA ASN A 130 19.00 7.02 -1.69
C ASN A 130 18.15 8.13 -1.06
N GLY A 131 17.22 7.78 -0.16
CA GLY A 131 16.31 8.71 0.51
C GLY A 131 15.16 9.21 -0.36
N ARG A 132 15.01 8.73 -1.60
CA ARG A 132 13.87 9.10 -2.45
C ARG A 132 12.66 8.27 -2.09
N THR A 133 11.56 8.94 -1.79
CA THR A 133 10.26 8.33 -1.58
C THR A 133 9.46 8.35 -2.88
N SER A 134 8.77 7.25 -3.17
CA SER A 134 7.69 7.20 -4.16
C SER A 134 6.44 6.68 -3.50
N ALA A 135 5.29 7.21 -3.88
CA ALA A 135 4.02 6.69 -3.41
C ALA A 135 2.94 6.74 -4.49
N SER A 136 1.98 5.87 -4.36
CA SER A 136 0.78 5.84 -5.17
C SER A 136 -0.46 5.66 -4.31
N TRP A 137 -1.59 6.12 -4.81
CA TRP A 137 -2.90 5.87 -4.22
C TRP A 137 -3.81 5.28 -5.28
N GLU A 138 -4.28 4.07 -5.05
CA GLU A 138 -5.31 3.43 -5.85
C GLU A 138 -6.68 3.68 -5.23
N PHE A 139 -7.66 4.07 -6.06
CA PHE A 139 -9.04 4.26 -5.64
C PHE A 139 -9.96 3.33 -6.42
N SER A 140 -10.68 2.52 -5.67
CA SER A 140 -11.60 1.50 -6.17
C SER A 140 -12.99 1.74 -5.61
N PHE A 141 -14.02 1.58 -6.43
CA PHE A 141 -15.40 1.64 -6.00
C PHE A 141 -16.03 0.28 -6.20
N ASN A 142 -16.61 -0.26 -5.13
CA ASN A 142 -17.21 -1.61 -5.12
C ASN A 142 -16.27 -2.68 -5.70
N GLY A 143 -14.97 -2.60 -5.38
CA GLY A 143 -13.96 -3.56 -5.82
C GLY A 143 -13.41 -3.35 -7.24
N GLN A 144 -13.90 -2.37 -7.99
CA GLN A 144 -13.37 -2.02 -9.31
C GLN A 144 -12.48 -0.77 -9.22
N ARG A 145 -11.28 -0.80 -9.79
CA ARG A 145 -10.35 0.34 -9.82
C ARG A 145 -10.82 1.45 -10.75
N TYR A 146 -10.89 2.68 -10.25
CA TYR A 146 -11.30 3.87 -11.02
C TYR A 146 -10.15 4.83 -11.27
N LEU A 147 -9.31 5.07 -10.25
CA LEU A 147 -8.24 6.06 -10.31
C LEU A 147 -6.95 5.52 -9.71
N LEU A 148 -5.83 6.05 -10.21
CA LEU A 148 -4.51 5.88 -9.62
C LEU A 148 -3.84 7.24 -9.55
N PHE A 149 -3.56 7.74 -8.36
CA PHE A 149 -2.74 8.93 -8.12
C PHE A 149 -1.27 8.54 -8.00
N ASP A 150 -0.40 9.24 -8.71
CA ASP A 150 1.05 9.09 -8.62
C ASP A 150 1.63 10.34 -7.95
N SER A 151 2.28 10.18 -6.79
CA SER A 151 2.77 11.32 -5.99
C SER A 151 3.93 12.07 -6.63
N LYS A 152 4.69 11.41 -7.51
CA LYS A 152 5.86 11.99 -8.19
C LYS A 152 5.42 12.97 -9.29
N THR A 153 4.41 12.60 -10.06
CA THR A 153 3.84 13.41 -11.13
C THR A 153 2.69 14.29 -10.65
N ARG A 154 2.10 13.96 -9.49
CA ARG A 154 0.92 14.58 -8.89
C ARG A 154 -0.28 14.58 -9.84
N LYS A 155 -0.47 13.46 -10.54
CA LYS A 155 -1.53 13.28 -11.53
C LYS A 155 -2.33 12.03 -11.25
N TYR A 156 -3.60 12.07 -11.61
CA TYR A 156 -4.43 10.86 -11.65
C TYR A 156 -4.40 10.23 -13.04
N THR A 157 -4.30 8.91 -13.05
CA THR A 157 -4.57 8.07 -14.21
C THR A 157 -5.94 7.44 -14.07
N VAL A 158 -6.75 7.52 -15.12
CA VAL A 158 -8.10 6.94 -15.16
C VAL A 158 -8.02 5.46 -15.52
N GLY A 159 -8.51 4.60 -14.63
CA GLY A 159 -8.61 3.14 -14.83
C GLY A 159 -9.98 2.67 -15.33
N HIS A 160 -11.03 3.47 -15.16
CA HIS A 160 -12.41 3.18 -15.58
C HIS A 160 -13.08 4.41 -16.20
N PRO A 161 -13.93 4.28 -17.24
CA PRO A 161 -14.57 5.44 -17.88
C PRO A 161 -15.31 6.39 -16.92
N GLY A 162 -16.00 5.84 -15.92
CA GLY A 162 -16.68 6.62 -14.87
C GLY A 162 -15.74 7.40 -13.95
N GLY A 163 -14.42 7.15 -14.00
CA GLY A 163 -13.42 7.88 -13.21
C GLY A 163 -13.05 9.25 -13.78
N LYS A 164 -13.42 9.58 -15.03
CA LYS A 164 -13.03 10.87 -15.64
C LYS A 164 -13.54 12.08 -14.86
N GLN A 165 -14.83 12.07 -14.52
CA GLN A 165 -15.45 13.15 -13.74
C GLN A 165 -14.86 13.22 -12.31
N ILE A 166 -14.62 12.06 -11.68
CA ILE A 166 -14.01 11.99 -10.35
C ILE A 166 -12.61 12.61 -10.37
N LYS A 167 -11.80 12.26 -11.36
CA LYS A 167 -10.47 12.85 -11.58
C LYS A 167 -10.55 14.37 -11.73
N GLU A 168 -11.44 14.86 -12.58
CA GLU A 168 -11.61 16.30 -12.80
C GLU A 168 -11.95 17.02 -11.49
N ASN A 169 -12.89 16.50 -10.70
CA ASN A 169 -13.25 17.10 -9.41
C ASN A 169 -12.08 17.06 -8.41
N TRP A 170 -11.45 15.90 -8.24
CA TRP A 170 -10.41 15.71 -7.23
C TRP A 170 -9.10 16.43 -7.55
N GLU A 171 -8.80 16.68 -8.83
CA GLU A 171 -7.64 17.51 -9.22
C GLU A 171 -7.83 19.00 -8.88
N HIS A 172 -9.07 19.49 -8.80
CA HIS A 172 -9.37 20.86 -8.38
C HIS A 172 -9.48 21.00 -6.86
N ASP A 173 -9.63 19.89 -6.13
CA ASP A 173 -9.62 19.88 -4.67
C ASP A 173 -8.18 20.02 -4.14
N LYS A 174 -7.84 21.26 -3.77
CA LYS A 174 -6.50 21.60 -3.28
C LYS A 174 -6.18 20.93 -1.94
N GLU A 175 -7.17 20.75 -1.08
CA GLU A 175 -6.97 20.19 0.25
C GLU A 175 -6.69 18.69 0.16
N LEU A 176 -7.51 17.97 -0.62
CA LEU A 176 -7.31 16.55 -0.88
C LEU A 176 -5.93 16.29 -1.52
N MET A 177 -5.59 17.06 -2.55
CA MET A 177 -4.31 16.95 -3.26
C MET A 177 -3.11 17.27 -2.37
N ALA A 178 -3.24 18.26 -1.49
CA ALA A 178 -2.20 18.62 -0.53
C ALA A 178 -1.96 17.49 0.47
N HIS A 179 -3.02 16.86 1.00
CA HIS A 179 -2.90 15.76 1.95
C HIS A 179 -2.28 14.51 1.32
N PHE A 180 -2.72 14.10 0.12
CA PHE A 180 -2.07 12.98 -0.57
C PHE A 180 -0.61 13.26 -0.84
N THR A 181 -0.25 14.48 -1.24
CA THR A 181 1.15 14.86 -1.47
C THR A 181 1.96 14.87 -0.18
N LYS A 182 1.43 15.46 0.89
CA LYS A 182 2.08 15.55 2.21
C LYS A 182 2.37 14.16 2.77
N ILE A 183 1.37 13.28 2.78
CA ILE A 183 1.55 11.93 3.29
C ILE A 183 2.55 11.15 2.43
N SER A 184 2.40 11.24 1.11
CA SER A 184 3.24 10.50 0.17
C SER A 184 4.71 10.88 0.21
N LEU A 185 5.02 12.16 0.38
CA LEU A 185 6.39 12.71 0.22
C LEU A 185 7.00 13.20 1.53
N GLY A 186 6.21 13.40 2.58
CA GLY A 186 6.65 13.81 3.91
C GLY A 186 6.43 12.69 4.91
N ASP A 187 5.18 12.46 5.30
CA ASP A 187 4.86 11.60 6.44
C ASP A 187 5.35 10.14 6.23
N CYS A 188 5.24 9.60 5.01
CA CYS A 188 5.80 8.28 4.67
C CYS A 188 7.31 8.15 4.87
N GLN A 189 8.06 9.23 4.63
CA GLN A 189 9.51 9.24 4.80
C GLN A 189 9.90 9.13 6.29
N GLU A 190 9.04 9.64 7.16
CA GLU A 190 9.24 9.59 8.62
C GLU A 190 8.72 8.27 9.20
N TRP A 191 7.54 7.82 8.78
CA TRP A 191 6.88 6.65 9.34
C TRP A 191 7.54 5.32 8.97
N LEU A 192 7.91 5.12 7.69
CA LEU A 192 8.38 3.82 7.21
C LEU A 192 9.68 3.35 7.92
N PRO A 193 10.73 4.16 8.09
CA PRO A 193 11.93 3.72 8.82
C PRO A 193 11.66 3.32 10.27
N ALA A 194 10.78 4.06 10.96
CA ALA A 194 10.41 3.77 12.34
C ALA A 194 9.63 2.45 12.45
N LEU A 195 8.69 2.24 11.55
CA LEU A 195 7.89 1.03 11.42
C LEU A 195 8.73 -0.21 11.12
N VAL A 196 9.64 -0.13 10.14
CA VAL A 196 10.57 -1.21 9.79
C VAL A 196 11.51 -1.53 10.96
N HIS A 197 11.98 -0.51 11.68
CA HIS A 197 12.82 -0.72 12.86
C HIS A 197 12.05 -1.45 13.96
N TRP A 198 10.81 -1.02 14.23
CA TRP A 198 9.93 -1.65 15.22
C TRP A 198 9.64 -3.11 14.87
N GLU A 199 9.25 -3.40 13.63
CA GLU A 199 8.95 -4.75 13.16
C GLU A 199 10.14 -5.71 13.38
N LYS A 200 11.37 -5.27 13.10
CA LYS A 200 12.59 -6.06 13.35
C LYS A 200 12.80 -6.36 14.83
N GLN A 201 12.46 -5.44 15.73
CA GLN A 201 12.53 -5.68 17.18
C GLN A 201 11.50 -6.71 17.62
N VAL A 202 10.28 -6.64 17.07
CA VAL A 202 9.19 -7.60 17.33
C VAL A 202 9.59 -9.01 16.90
N ASP A 203 10.06 -9.17 15.66
CA ASP A 203 10.48 -10.46 15.10
C ASP A 203 11.65 -11.09 15.89
N THR A 204 12.58 -10.26 16.37
CA THR A 204 13.72 -10.73 17.18
C THR A 204 13.29 -11.19 18.58
N THR A 205 12.24 -10.57 19.13
CA THR A 205 11.71 -10.89 20.46
C THR A 205 10.83 -12.13 20.43
N GLY A 206 9.97 -12.29 19.42
CA GLY A 206 9.16 -13.50 19.23
C GLY A 206 10.00 -14.77 19.04
N LYS A 207 11.19 -14.65 18.44
CA LYS A 207 12.17 -15.76 18.36
C LYS A 207 12.81 -16.12 19.71
N ARG A 208 12.83 -15.21 20.69
CA ARG A 208 13.30 -15.48 22.07
C ARG A 208 12.20 -16.07 22.95
N GLU A 209 10.94 -15.77 22.65
CA GLU A 209 9.74 -16.29 23.35
C GLU A 209 9.17 -17.60 22.78
N GLY A 210 9.89 -18.26 21.86
CA GLY A 210 9.57 -19.59 21.32
C GLY A 210 9.65 -20.76 22.32
N ARG A 211 9.20 -20.54 23.56
CA ARG A 211 8.92 -21.58 24.56
C ARG A 211 7.76 -21.14 25.46
N ASP A 212 6.63 -20.73 24.86
CA ASP A 212 5.27 -20.99 25.35
C ASP A 212 4.25 -20.48 24.31
N GLU A 213 3.49 -21.41 23.74
CA GLU A 213 2.45 -21.16 22.74
C GLU A 213 1.16 -20.72 23.45
N VAL A 214 0.75 -19.45 23.29
CA VAL A 214 -0.55 -18.97 23.77
C VAL A 214 -1.49 -18.80 22.57
N VAL A 215 -2.36 -19.79 22.37
CA VAL A 215 -3.47 -19.72 21.44
C VAL A 215 -4.56 -18.85 22.06
N VAL A 216 -4.81 -17.66 21.50
CA VAL A 216 -5.97 -16.84 21.87
C VAL A 216 -7.16 -17.25 21.02
N VAL A 217 -8.09 -17.99 21.65
CA VAL A 217 -9.40 -18.29 21.06
C VAL A 217 -10.31 -17.09 21.32
N LEU A 218 -10.78 -16.44 20.24
CA LEU A 218 -11.82 -15.43 20.33
C LEU A 218 -13.16 -16.11 20.64
N ARG A 219 -13.79 -15.73 21.77
CA ARG A 219 -15.19 -16.07 22.11
C ARG A 219 -16.04 -14.83 21.99
#